data_AF-A0A800EAV1-F1
#
_entry.id   AF-A0A800EAV1-F1
#
_cell.length_a   1.000
_cell.length_b   1.000
_cell.length_c   1.000
_cell.angle_alpha   90.00
_cell.angle_beta   90.00
_cell.angle_gamma   90.00
#
_symmetry.space_group_name_H-M   'P 1'
#
loop_
_entity.id
_entity.type
_entity.pdbx_description
1 polymer ?
#
loop_
_entity_poly.entity_id
_entity_poly.type
_entity_poly.pdbx_seq_one_letter_code
_entity_poly.pdbx_strand_id
1 'polypeptide(L)'
;ASGSISWNESRYSWRTNDSTITWSLVEIETDSAGNPYGDIVYYLGNSLNSIVVSPPMVDLDKLVDVSCNGFSDGFIMLDIFGTAFPFTFSWTGPNGFTATSQDIFNLVAGTYIVTVTDANGNSTAETYVVTEPSPLTASISQSVLDLTVNVSGGTPPYSYLWNAGDTVQTITPSSNGIYSCDVKDKAGCIINVVFTVTNVPTSILEFNSERKLLKITNILGKKINKNRNELLFYIYDDGTVEKRITIE
;
A
#
# COMPACT_ATOMS: atom_id res chain seq x y z
N ALA A 1 -45.44 36.24 16.10
CA ALA A 1 -44.41 37.17 15.60
C ALA A 1 -43.06 36.46 15.66
N SER A 2 -42.56 36.05 14.50
CA SER A 2 -41.27 35.38 14.31
C SER A 2 -40.16 36.43 14.32
N GLY A 3 -39.38 36.48 15.39
CA GLY A 3 -38.18 37.30 15.47
C GLY A 3 -36.96 36.41 15.29
N SER A 4 -36.17 36.68 14.25
CA SER A 4 -34.85 36.10 14.06
C SER A 4 -33.84 36.81 14.95
N ILE A 5 -33.02 36.03 15.65
CA ILE A 5 -31.82 36.50 16.34
C ILE A 5 -30.66 35.70 15.74
N SER A 6 -29.71 36.39 15.13
CA SER A 6 -28.52 35.81 14.51
C SER A 6 -27.32 35.93 15.44
N TRP A 7 -26.67 34.80 15.73
CA TRP A 7 -25.30 34.73 16.26
C TRP A 7 -24.57 33.61 15.54
N ASN A 8 -23.31 33.84 15.17
CA ASN A 8 -22.46 32.88 14.47
C ASN A 8 -22.40 31.53 15.21
N GLU A 9 -22.38 30.45 14.41
CA GLU A 9 -22.37 29.03 14.78
C GLU A 9 -23.75 28.51 15.26
N SER A 10 -24.29 27.56 14.48
CA SER A 10 -25.70 27.44 14.10
C SER A 10 -26.67 26.92 15.18
N ARG A 11 -26.90 27.68 16.25
CA ARG A 11 -27.97 27.37 17.22
C ARG A 11 -29.37 27.65 16.65
N TYR A 12 -30.25 26.63 16.66
CA TYR A 12 -31.63 26.74 16.16
C TYR A 12 -32.63 26.65 17.31
N SER A 13 -33.49 27.65 17.46
CA SER A 13 -34.60 27.61 18.43
C SER A 13 -35.95 27.61 17.72
N TRP A 14 -36.87 26.77 18.17
CA TRP A 14 -38.25 26.77 17.68
C TRP A 14 -39.24 26.53 18.83
N ARG A 15 -40.47 27.02 18.65
CA ARG A 15 -41.55 26.84 19.64
C ARG A 15 -42.43 25.67 19.22
N THR A 16 -42.71 24.76 20.14
CA THR A 16 -43.72 23.71 19.97
C THR A 16 -45.09 24.21 20.43
N ASN A 17 -46.17 23.87 19.72
CA ASN A 17 -47.55 24.29 20.07
C ASN A 17 -48.19 23.43 21.19
N ASP A 18 -47.40 22.88 22.11
CA ASP A 18 -47.90 22.17 23.29
C ASP A 18 -48.21 23.19 24.40
N SER A 19 -49.44 23.20 24.92
CA SER A 19 -49.85 24.11 25.99
C SER A 19 -49.11 23.90 27.32
N THR A 20 -48.33 22.83 27.43
CA THR A 20 -47.44 22.54 28.55
C THR A 20 -45.97 22.91 28.27
N ILE A 21 -45.54 23.18 27.03
CA ILE A 21 -44.14 23.52 26.71
C ILE A 21 -44.11 24.92 26.10
N THR A 22 -43.62 25.90 26.84
CA THR A 22 -43.65 27.30 26.38
C THR A 22 -42.59 27.63 25.32
N TRP A 23 -41.46 26.90 25.30
CA TRP A 23 -40.44 26.94 24.24
C TRP A 23 -39.40 25.80 24.40
N SER A 24 -38.74 25.42 23.31
CA SER A 24 -37.58 24.51 23.28
C SER A 24 -36.39 25.22 22.63
N LEU A 25 -35.18 24.98 23.13
CA LEU A 25 -33.93 25.45 22.53
C LEU A 25 -33.13 24.24 22.10
N VAL A 26 -32.66 24.26 20.86
CA VAL A 26 -31.78 23.20 20.35
C VAL A 26 -30.44 23.84 20.02
N GLU A 27 -29.40 23.36 20.67
CA GLU A 27 -28.05 23.73 20.30
C GLU A 27 -27.58 22.68 19.30
N ILE A 28 -27.47 23.09 18.03
CA ILE A 28 -26.98 22.25 16.95
C ILE A 28 -25.61 22.82 16.56
N GLU A 29 -24.58 22.03 16.74
CA GLU A 29 -23.27 22.22 16.17
C GLU A 29 -23.18 21.44 14.85
N THR A 30 -22.23 21.77 13.99
CA THR A 30 -22.02 21.06 12.73
C THR A 30 -20.57 20.65 12.62
N ASP A 31 -20.32 19.43 12.16
CA ASP A 31 -18.97 18.94 11.94
C ASP A 31 -18.31 19.59 10.70
N SER A 32 -17.09 19.16 10.39
CA SER A 32 -16.33 19.63 9.23
C SER A 32 -17.01 19.31 7.89
N ALA A 33 -17.90 18.31 7.85
CA ALA A 33 -18.70 17.90 6.72
C ALA A 33 -20.12 18.53 6.69
N GLY A 34 -20.48 19.32 7.70
CA GLY A 34 -21.78 19.96 7.84
C GLY A 34 -22.88 19.08 8.45
N ASN A 35 -22.54 17.92 9.02
CA ASN A 35 -23.51 17.08 9.72
C ASN A 35 -23.89 17.71 11.06
N PRO A 36 -25.19 17.89 11.35
CA PRO A 36 -25.64 18.49 12.60
C PRO A 36 -25.52 17.50 13.77
N TYR A 37 -24.96 17.94 14.90
CA TYR A 37 -24.92 17.24 16.18
C TYR A 37 -25.25 18.21 17.32
N GLY A 38 -25.83 17.74 18.42
CA GLY A 38 -26.06 18.57 19.60
C GLY A 38 -27.31 18.23 20.39
N ASP A 39 -27.49 18.91 21.52
CA ASP A 39 -28.49 18.54 22.53
C ASP A 39 -29.81 19.30 22.34
N ILE A 40 -30.91 18.63 22.67
CA ILE A 40 -32.24 19.24 22.69
C ILE A 40 -32.60 19.61 24.13
N VAL A 41 -32.84 20.89 24.38
CA VAL A 41 -33.21 21.42 25.70
C VAL A 41 -34.68 21.83 25.71
N TYR A 42 -35.44 21.22 26.62
CA TYR A 42 -36.86 21.51 26.84
C TYR A 42 -37.05 22.41 28.05
N TYR A 43 -37.88 23.45 27.92
CA TYR A 43 -38.23 24.37 29.01
C TYR A 43 -39.73 24.36 29.31
N LEU A 44 -40.06 24.47 30.60
CA LEU A 44 -41.42 24.67 31.12
C LEU A 44 -41.48 26.06 31.77
N GLY A 45 -42.04 27.05 31.08
CA GLY A 45 -41.96 28.45 31.48
C GLY A 45 -40.53 28.99 31.38
N ASN A 46 -40.01 29.48 32.52
CA ASN A 46 -38.62 29.93 32.67
C ASN A 46 -37.74 28.89 33.39
N SER A 47 -38.27 27.70 33.67
CA SER A 47 -37.52 26.63 34.34
C SER A 47 -37.10 25.57 33.32
N LEU A 48 -35.88 25.06 33.48
CA LEU A 48 -35.39 23.91 32.73
C LEU A 48 -36.29 22.69 33.04
N ASN A 49 -36.81 22.02 32.01
CA ASN A 49 -37.66 20.85 32.17
C ASN A 49 -36.86 19.55 31.98
N SER A 50 -36.21 19.40 30.83
CA SER A 50 -35.37 18.23 30.52
C SER A 50 -34.35 18.55 29.44
N ILE A 51 -33.25 17.79 29.41
CA ILE A 51 -32.23 17.81 28.35
C ILE A 51 -32.19 16.41 27.75
N VAL A 52 -32.30 16.32 26.43
CA VAL A 52 -32.01 15.09 25.69
C VAL A 52 -30.61 15.27 25.12
N VAL A 53 -29.67 14.55 25.73
CA VAL A 53 -28.27 14.56 25.32
C VAL A 53 -28.11 13.64 24.11
N SER A 54 -27.50 14.15 23.05
CA SER A 54 -27.21 13.36 21.85
C SER A 54 -26.01 12.43 22.08
N PRO A 55 -25.96 11.26 21.41
CA PRO A 55 -24.75 10.43 21.40
C PRO A 55 -23.51 11.19 20.93
N PRO A 56 -22.31 10.75 21.33
CA PRO A 56 -21.07 11.36 20.86
C PRO A 56 -20.94 11.21 19.34
N MET A 57 -20.49 12.25 18.66
CA MET A 57 -20.17 12.18 17.23
C MET A 57 -18.71 11.77 17.05
N VAL A 58 -18.48 10.89 16.07
CA VAL A 58 -17.17 10.35 15.75
C VAL A 58 -16.81 10.80 14.34
N ASP A 59 -15.82 11.67 14.21
CA ASP A 59 -15.26 12.09 12.93
C ASP A 59 -13.92 11.40 12.67
N LEU A 60 -13.64 11.08 11.41
CA LEU A 60 -12.38 10.47 11.02
C LEU A 60 -11.36 11.56 10.73
N ASP A 61 -10.41 11.79 11.66
CA ASP A 61 -9.28 12.69 11.41
C ASP A 61 -8.36 12.09 10.35
N LYS A 62 -7.88 10.85 10.59
CA LYS A 62 -6.92 10.22 9.69
C LYS A 62 -6.98 8.69 9.73
N LEU A 63 -6.95 8.09 8.54
CA LEU A 63 -6.71 6.67 8.35
C LEU A 63 -5.51 6.47 7.44
N VAL A 64 -4.58 5.61 7.84
CA VAL A 64 -3.48 5.16 7.00
C VAL A 64 -3.50 3.64 6.90
N ASP A 65 -3.53 3.17 5.66
CA ASP A 65 -3.44 1.76 5.29
C ASP A 65 -2.07 1.17 5.59
N VAL A 66 -1.99 -0.16 5.65
CA VAL A 66 -0.73 -0.89 5.87
C VAL A 66 0.21 -0.69 4.67
N SER A 67 1.48 -0.41 4.92
CA SER A 67 2.45 -0.10 3.86
C SER A 67 2.79 -1.31 2.97
N CYS A 68 2.91 -2.49 3.58
CA CYS A 68 3.31 -3.73 2.92
C CYS A 68 2.38 -4.88 3.30
N ASN A 69 2.19 -5.83 2.38
CA ASN A 69 1.39 -7.01 2.66
C ASN A 69 1.88 -7.75 3.92
N GLY A 70 0.99 -8.00 4.87
CA GLY A 70 1.27 -8.70 6.12
C GLY A 70 1.95 -7.86 7.20
N PHE A 71 2.14 -6.56 6.97
CA PHE A 71 2.70 -5.66 8.00
C PHE A 71 1.60 -5.16 8.94
N SER A 72 2.02 -4.49 10.01
CA SER A 72 1.14 -3.98 11.05
C SER A 72 1.48 -2.52 11.38
N ASP A 73 1.51 -1.65 10.38
CA ASP A 73 1.90 -0.24 10.51
C ASP A 73 0.78 0.74 10.12
N GLY A 74 -0.44 0.23 9.86
CA GLY A 74 -1.61 1.06 9.70
C GLY A 74 -2.03 1.73 11.01
N PHE A 75 -2.84 2.79 10.91
CA PHE A 75 -3.40 3.47 12.08
C PHE A 75 -4.71 4.22 11.75
N ILE A 76 -5.50 4.45 12.80
CA ILE A 76 -6.74 5.25 12.75
C ILE A 76 -6.67 6.29 13.87
N MET A 77 -6.89 7.55 13.51
CA MET A 77 -7.02 8.69 14.40
C MET A 77 -8.43 9.27 14.26
N LEU A 78 -9.06 9.56 15.40
CA LEU A 78 -10.43 10.04 15.47
C LEU A 78 -10.52 11.39 16.17
N ASP A 79 -11.50 12.20 15.78
CA ASP A 79 -11.95 13.36 16.52
C ASP A 79 -13.35 13.09 17.11
N ILE A 80 -13.50 13.34 18.40
CA ILE A 80 -14.76 13.07 19.12
C ILE A 80 -15.39 14.37 19.58
N PHE A 81 -16.66 14.54 19.24
CA PHE A 81 -17.45 15.70 19.62
C PHE A 81 -18.65 15.28 20.48
N GLY A 82 -18.98 16.10 21.46
CA GLY A 82 -20.11 15.88 22.35
C GLY A 82 -19.96 16.64 23.66
N THR A 83 -21.03 16.68 24.43
CA THR A 83 -21.14 17.50 25.65
C THR A 83 -20.99 16.68 26.94
N ALA A 84 -21.16 15.36 26.88
CA ALA A 84 -21.21 14.47 28.05
C ALA A 84 -19.91 13.69 28.32
N PHE A 85 -18.91 14.39 28.86
CA PHE A 85 -17.61 13.81 29.23
C PHE A 85 -17.67 13.00 30.55
N PRO A 86 -16.81 11.97 30.74
CA PRO A 86 -15.78 11.49 29.81
C PRO A 86 -16.32 10.54 28.74
N PHE A 87 -15.61 10.44 27.61
CA PHE A 87 -15.86 9.41 26.59
C PHE A 87 -15.06 8.14 26.87
N THR A 88 -15.64 7.00 26.53
CA THR A 88 -15.02 5.69 26.58
C THR A 88 -15.04 5.05 25.21
N PHE A 89 -13.99 4.29 24.89
CA PHE A 89 -13.81 3.67 23.58
C PHE A 89 -13.77 2.15 23.73
N SER A 90 -14.43 1.46 22.82
CA SER A 90 -14.36 0.01 22.70
C SER A 90 -14.14 -0.34 21.23
N TRP A 91 -12.91 -0.69 20.90
CA TRP A 91 -12.53 -1.17 19.58
C TRP A 91 -12.62 -2.69 19.49
N THR A 92 -13.06 -3.17 18.35
CA THR A 92 -12.91 -4.57 17.92
C THR A 92 -12.33 -4.61 16.52
N GLY A 93 -11.57 -5.66 16.20
CA GLY A 93 -10.91 -5.80 14.90
C GLY A 93 -10.53 -7.24 14.55
N PRO A 94 -9.77 -7.43 13.45
CA PRO A 94 -9.31 -8.74 13.01
C PRO A 94 -8.45 -9.43 14.08
N ASN A 95 -8.37 -10.77 14.00
CA ASN A 95 -7.54 -11.58 14.89
C ASN A 95 -7.81 -11.40 16.39
N GLY A 96 -9.02 -10.99 16.75
CA GLY A 96 -9.40 -10.75 18.15
C GLY A 96 -8.83 -9.45 18.73
N PHE A 97 -8.43 -8.50 17.87
CA PHE A 97 -7.96 -7.18 18.31
C PHE A 97 -9.04 -6.45 19.15
N THR A 98 -8.62 -5.87 20.27
CA THR A 98 -9.43 -4.98 21.11
C THR A 98 -8.58 -3.85 21.66
N ALA A 99 -9.15 -2.65 21.77
CA ALA A 99 -8.48 -1.49 22.37
C ALA A 99 -9.49 -0.53 23.01
N THR A 100 -9.03 0.31 23.93
CA THR A 100 -9.84 1.31 24.65
C THR A 100 -9.32 2.73 24.51
N SER A 101 -8.32 2.95 23.66
CA SER A 101 -7.80 4.27 23.32
C SER A 101 -8.67 4.92 22.23
N GLN A 102 -8.68 6.25 22.16
CA GLN A 102 -9.32 6.99 21.07
C GLN A 102 -8.67 6.63 19.73
N ASP A 103 -7.36 6.83 19.63
CA ASP A 103 -6.56 6.49 18.47
C ASP A 103 -5.93 5.11 18.63
N ILE A 104 -5.80 4.39 17.51
CA ILE A 104 -5.22 3.05 17.47
C ILE A 104 -4.15 2.95 16.39
N PHE A 105 -3.04 2.30 16.73
CA PHE A 105 -1.83 2.20 15.91
C PHE A 105 -1.38 0.74 15.80
N ASN A 106 -0.41 0.49 14.92
CA ASN A 106 0.16 -0.82 14.62
C ASN A 106 -0.90 -1.83 14.12
N LEU A 107 -1.79 -1.35 13.26
CA LEU A 107 -2.92 -2.12 12.75
C LEU A 107 -2.50 -2.96 11.55
N VAL A 108 -3.01 -4.19 11.50
CA VAL A 108 -3.01 -5.03 10.29
C VAL A 108 -4.22 -4.69 9.42
N ALA A 109 -4.21 -5.11 8.15
CA ALA A 109 -5.37 -4.96 7.29
C ALA A 109 -6.59 -5.72 7.84
N GLY A 110 -7.74 -5.09 7.76
CA GLY A 110 -9.01 -5.62 8.22
C GLY A 110 -10.01 -4.53 8.58
N THR A 111 -11.16 -4.96 9.09
CA THR A 111 -12.24 -4.08 9.51
C THR A 111 -12.16 -3.84 11.01
N TYR A 112 -12.14 -2.56 11.40
CA TYR A 112 -12.14 -2.10 12.78
C TYR A 112 -13.46 -1.41 13.09
N ILE A 113 -14.06 -1.74 14.23
CA ILE A 113 -15.31 -1.15 14.68
C ILE A 113 -15.03 -0.49 16.03
N VAL A 114 -15.32 0.79 16.15
CA VAL A 114 -15.28 1.52 17.43
C VAL A 114 -16.70 1.71 17.93
N THR A 115 -16.90 1.55 19.23
CA THR A 115 -18.07 2.08 19.94
C THR A 115 -17.59 3.13 20.92
N VAL A 116 -18.07 4.36 20.75
CA VAL A 116 -17.77 5.48 21.64
C VAL A 116 -18.99 5.71 22.52
N THR A 117 -18.80 5.67 23.84
CA THR A 117 -19.88 5.84 24.82
C THR A 117 -19.57 7.03 25.73
N ASP A 118 -20.57 7.90 25.91
CA ASP A 118 -20.51 9.07 26.78
C ASP A 118 -20.78 8.72 28.26
N ALA A 119 -20.66 9.71 29.15
CA ALA A 119 -20.91 9.51 30.59
C ALA A 119 -22.37 9.20 30.94
N ASN A 120 -23.30 9.51 30.04
CA ASN A 120 -24.74 9.27 30.19
C ASN A 120 -25.15 7.89 29.64
N GLY A 121 -24.23 7.16 29.02
CA GLY A 121 -24.46 5.84 28.42
C GLY A 121 -24.97 5.88 26.98
N ASN A 122 -24.99 7.04 26.32
CA ASN A 122 -25.29 7.12 24.89
C ASN A 122 -24.06 6.67 24.09
N SER A 123 -24.29 5.91 23.03
CA SER A 123 -23.20 5.34 22.24
C SER A 123 -23.38 5.53 20.73
N THR A 124 -22.27 5.78 20.04
CA THR A 124 -22.16 5.79 18.58
C THR A 124 -21.17 4.71 18.16
N ALA A 125 -21.46 4.01 17.06
CA ALA A 125 -20.57 2.99 16.52
C ALA A 125 -20.19 3.30 15.08
N GLU A 126 -18.89 3.31 14.80
CA GLU A 126 -18.33 3.56 13.46
C GLU A 126 -17.49 2.38 12.99
N THR A 127 -17.42 2.21 11.67
CA THR A 127 -16.68 1.13 11.02
C THR A 127 -15.65 1.69 10.05
N TYR A 128 -14.39 1.26 10.21
CA TYR A 128 -13.27 1.65 9.37
C TYR A 128 -12.63 0.40 8.74
N VAL A 129 -12.19 0.54 7.49
CA VAL A 129 -11.50 -0.54 6.77
C VAL A 129 -10.07 -0.10 6.52
N VAL A 130 -9.13 -0.83 7.11
CA VAL A 130 -7.70 -0.71 6.84
C VAL A 130 -7.35 -1.75 5.77
N THR A 131 -6.75 -1.32 4.67
CA THR A 131 -6.35 -2.18 3.55
C THR A 131 -4.83 -2.40 3.54
N GLU A 132 -4.38 -3.34 2.71
CA GLU A 132 -2.96 -3.57 2.41
C GLU A 132 -2.78 -3.82 0.91
N PRO A 133 -1.60 -3.57 0.33
CA PRO A 133 -1.33 -3.91 -1.05
C PRO A 133 -1.30 -5.43 -1.24
N SER A 134 -1.48 -5.87 -2.50
CA SER A 134 -1.24 -7.26 -2.87
C SER A 134 0.21 -7.68 -2.56
N PRO A 135 0.47 -8.96 -2.23
CA PRO A 135 1.83 -9.43 -1.94
C PRO A 135 2.82 -9.10 -3.06
N LEU A 136 3.95 -8.49 -2.70
CA LEU A 136 5.05 -8.29 -3.65
C LEU A 136 5.68 -9.65 -3.96
N THR A 137 5.67 -10.03 -5.23
CA THR A 137 6.23 -11.28 -5.72
C THR A 137 7.19 -11.00 -6.86
N ALA A 138 8.28 -11.74 -6.90
CA ALA A 138 9.26 -11.62 -7.96
C ALA A 138 9.83 -12.99 -8.32
N SER A 139 10.27 -13.13 -9.57
CA SER A 139 11.00 -14.29 -10.06
C SER A 139 12.02 -13.87 -11.10
N ILE A 140 13.09 -14.64 -11.24
CA ILE A 140 14.09 -14.40 -12.31
C ILE A 140 13.84 -15.42 -13.42
N SER A 141 13.72 -14.92 -14.65
CA SER A 141 13.73 -15.74 -15.85
C SER A 141 15.04 -15.54 -16.60
N GLN A 142 15.67 -16.63 -17.01
CA GLN A 142 16.84 -16.61 -17.88
C GLN A 142 16.42 -16.73 -19.35
N SER A 143 16.83 -15.77 -20.17
CA SER A 143 16.87 -15.87 -21.62
C SER A 143 18.25 -16.41 -22.06
N VAL A 144 18.53 -16.44 -23.37
CA VAL A 144 19.83 -16.92 -23.88
C VAL A 144 21.00 -16.13 -23.29
N LEU A 145 20.83 -14.82 -23.10
CA LEU A 145 21.90 -13.92 -22.66
C LEU A 145 21.56 -13.17 -21.37
N ASP A 146 20.30 -13.04 -21.00
CA ASP A 146 19.90 -12.10 -19.95
C ASP A 146 19.14 -12.79 -18.82
N LEU A 147 19.32 -12.27 -17.61
CA LEU A 147 18.43 -12.47 -16.47
C LEU A 147 17.49 -11.29 -16.38
N THR A 148 16.18 -11.55 -16.44
CA THR A 148 15.15 -10.54 -16.24
C THR A 148 14.35 -10.86 -14.99
N VAL A 149 14.20 -9.87 -14.12
CA VAL A 149 13.32 -9.96 -12.95
C VAL A 149 11.88 -9.66 -13.40
N ASN A 150 10.98 -10.61 -13.19
CA ASN A 150 9.55 -10.46 -13.40
C ASN A 150 8.90 -10.19 -12.05
N VAL A 151 8.28 -9.02 -11.89
CA VAL A 151 7.67 -8.55 -10.63
C VAL A 151 6.15 -8.47 -10.80
N SER A 152 5.40 -8.87 -9.77
CA SER A 152 3.95 -8.71 -9.67
C SER A 152 3.53 -8.36 -8.24
N GLY A 153 2.41 -7.66 -8.10
CA GLY A 153 1.89 -7.20 -6.81
C GLY A 153 2.70 -6.05 -6.20
N GLY A 154 2.55 -5.79 -4.90
CA GLY A 154 3.11 -4.60 -4.24
C GLY A 154 2.58 -3.28 -4.83
N THR A 155 3.33 -2.20 -4.58
CA THR A 155 2.99 -0.83 -5.01
C THR A 155 4.01 -0.29 -6.03
N PRO A 156 3.69 -0.22 -7.33
CA PRO A 156 4.57 0.34 -8.35
C PRO A 156 4.96 1.82 -8.11
N PRO A 157 6.11 2.31 -8.63
CA PRO A 157 7.13 1.59 -9.41
C PRO A 157 8.09 0.75 -8.56
N TYR A 158 8.90 -0.10 -9.22
CA TYR A 158 9.90 -0.97 -8.58
C TYR A 158 11.33 -0.49 -8.84
N SER A 159 12.21 -0.76 -7.87
CA SER A 159 13.65 -0.58 -7.94
C SER A 159 14.35 -1.93 -7.71
N TYR A 160 15.52 -2.08 -8.32
CA TYR A 160 16.29 -3.32 -8.33
C TYR A 160 17.68 -3.06 -7.74
N LEU A 161 18.21 -4.03 -7.01
CA LEU A 161 19.61 -4.05 -6.57
C LEU A 161 20.14 -5.48 -6.67
N TRP A 162 20.97 -5.73 -7.66
CA TRP A 162 21.63 -7.02 -7.82
C TRP A 162 22.83 -7.13 -6.88
N ASN A 163 23.20 -8.35 -6.52
CA ASN A 163 24.43 -8.62 -5.75
C ASN A 163 25.71 -8.14 -6.43
N ALA A 164 25.69 -7.94 -7.76
CA ALA A 164 26.78 -7.33 -8.53
C ALA A 164 26.78 -5.78 -8.49
N GLY A 165 25.75 -5.16 -7.91
CA GLY A 165 25.60 -3.71 -7.80
C GLY A 165 24.73 -3.06 -8.88
N ASP A 166 24.30 -3.81 -9.90
CA ASP A 166 23.40 -3.30 -10.94
C ASP A 166 22.04 -2.89 -10.37
N THR A 167 21.44 -1.83 -10.91
CA THR A 167 20.15 -1.30 -10.46
C THR A 167 19.05 -1.33 -11.54
N VAL A 168 19.25 -2.16 -12.56
CA VAL A 168 18.33 -2.33 -13.69
C VAL A 168 17.57 -3.66 -13.57
N GLN A 169 16.40 -3.74 -14.21
CA GLN A 169 15.54 -4.95 -14.17
C GLN A 169 16.17 -6.17 -14.86
N THR A 170 16.98 -5.92 -15.89
CA THR A 170 17.59 -6.94 -16.74
C THR A 170 19.10 -6.77 -16.76
N ILE A 171 19.82 -7.86 -16.50
CA ILE A 171 21.29 -7.91 -16.54
C ILE A 171 21.76 -9.07 -17.42
N THR A 172 22.97 -8.96 -17.96
CA THR A 172 23.66 -10.05 -18.65
C THR A 172 24.66 -10.67 -17.66
N PRO A 173 24.50 -11.94 -17.24
CA PRO A 173 25.40 -12.56 -16.29
C PRO A 173 26.80 -12.76 -16.90
N SER A 174 27.82 -12.28 -16.21
CA SER A 174 29.23 -12.36 -16.63
C SER A 174 29.89 -13.71 -16.39
N SER A 175 29.31 -14.57 -15.53
CA SER A 175 29.88 -15.88 -15.20
C SER A 175 28.83 -16.84 -14.66
N ASN A 176 29.14 -18.12 -14.64
CA ASN A 176 28.33 -19.10 -13.91
C ASN A 176 28.38 -18.78 -12.41
N GLY A 177 27.25 -18.87 -11.73
CA GLY A 177 27.15 -18.55 -10.32
C GLY A 177 25.75 -18.20 -9.86
N ILE A 178 25.67 -17.74 -8.62
CA ILE A 178 24.42 -17.32 -7.99
C ILE A 178 24.25 -15.81 -8.19
N TYR A 179 23.14 -15.43 -8.80
CA TYR A 179 22.68 -14.06 -8.94
C TYR A 179 21.51 -13.86 -8.00
N SER A 180 21.53 -12.78 -7.24
CA SER A 180 20.42 -12.38 -6.38
C SER A 180 20.06 -10.93 -6.62
N CYS A 181 18.77 -10.64 -6.59
CA CYS A 181 18.24 -9.29 -6.74
C CYS A 181 17.30 -8.96 -5.59
N ASP A 182 17.57 -7.85 -4.90
CA ASP A 182 16.60 -7.22 -4.02
C ASP A 182 15.68 -6.34 -4.86
N VAL A 183 14.41 -6.69 -4.89
CA VAL A 183 13.36 -5.92 -5.54
C VAL A 183 12.63 -5.14 -4.46
N LYS A 184 12.51 -3.83 -4.65
CA LYS A 184 11.82 -2.94 -3.72
C LYS A 184 10.76 -2.13 -4.45
N ASP A 185 9.57 -2.08 -3.88
CA ASP A 185 8.46 -1.28 -4.40
C ASP A 185 8.46 0.17 -3.89
N LYS A 186 7.47 0.98 -4.30
CA LYS A 186 7.36 2.39 -3.89
C LYS A 186 7.07 2.56 -2.40
N ALA A 187 6.31 1.63 -1.82
CA ALA A 187 5.96 1.64 -0.40
C ALA A 187 7.16 1.27 0.49
N GLY A 188 8.20 0.66 -0.11
CA GLY A 188 9.44 0.27 0.57
C GLY A 188 9.50 -1.21 0.91
N CYS A 189 8.56 -2.02 0.42
CA CYS A 189 8.53 -3.47 0.62
C CYS A 189 9.64 -4.12 -0.19
N ILE A 190 10.44 -5.00 0.43
CA ILE A 190 11.61 -5.64 -0.20
C ILE A 190 11.39 -7.15 -0.28
N ILE A 191 11.66 -7.73 -1.46
CA ILE A 191 11.78 -9.17 -1.66
C ILE A 191 13.13 -9.50 -2.30
N ASN A 192 13.80 -10.54 -1.79
CA ASN A 192 15.01 -11.08 -2.39
C ASN A 192 14.66 -12.26 -3.29
N VAL A 193 15.17 -12.26 -4.52
CA VAL A 193 15.07 -13.39 -5.45
C VAL A 193 16.45 -13.88 -5.81
N VAL A 194 16.58 -15.20 -5.97
CA VAL A 194 17.85 -15.87 -6.28
C VAL A 194 17.70 -16.74 -7.51
N PHE A 195 18.73 -16.75 -8.36
CA PHE A 195 18.82 -17.59 -9.54
C PHE A 195 20.25 -18.12 -9.70
N THR A 196 20.39 -19.38 -10.10
CA THR A 196 21.71 -19.99 -10.36
C THR A 196 21.91 -20.16 -11.85
N VAL A 197 22.93 -19.49 -12.39
CA VAL A 197 23.34 -19.62 -13.78
C VAL A 197 24.43 -20.69 -13.89
N THR A 198 24.19 -21.73 -14.67
CA THR A 198 25.14 -22.85 -14.87
C THR A 198 25.73 -22.91 -16.27
N ASN A 199 25.16 -22.17 -17.23
CA ASN A 199 25.54 -22.21 -18.64
C ASN A 199 25.65 -20.80 -19.25
N VAL A 200 26.35 -19.87 -18.58
CA VAL A 200 26.84 -18.67 -19.27
C VAL A 200 27.70 -19.16 -20.43
N PRO A 201 27.45 -18.68 -21.67
CA PRO A 201 28.34 -18.96 -22.77
C PRO A 201 29.74 -18.46 -22.42
N THR A 202 30.63 -19.35 -21.98
CA THR A 202 32.05 -19.00 -21.83
C THR A 202 32.60 -18.72 -23.22
N SER A 203 33.13 -17.51 -23.44
CA SER A 203 33.96 -17.20 -24.60
C SER A 203 35.16 -18.17 -24.60
N ILE A 204 35.15 -19.16 -25.50
CA ILE A 204 36.30 -20.05 -25.71
C ILE A 204 36.66 -19.98 -27.18
N LEU A 205 37.41 -18.93 -27.52
CA LEU A 205 38.22 -18.90 -28.73
C LEU A 205 39.64 -19.27 -28.32
N GLU A 206 40.06 -20.50 -28.60
CA GLU A 206 41.46 -20.90 -28.44
C GLU A 206 42.20 -20.61 -29.75
N PHE A 207 43.24 -19.79 -29.72
CA PHE A 207 44.09 -19.50 -30.88
C PHE A 207 45.50 -20.04 -30.66
N ASN A 208 46.14 -20.56 -31.70
CA ASN A 208 47.56 -20.89 -31.63
C ASN A 208 48.44 -19.62 -31.68
N SER A 209 49.75 -19.79 -31.55
CA SER A 209 50.74 -18.69 -31.65
C SER A 209 50.74 -17.94 -32.99
N GLU A 210 50.08 -18.48 -34.01
CA GLU A 210 49.90 -17.87 -35.34
C GLU A 210 48.53 -17.20 -35.52
N ARG A 211 47.73 -17.07 -34.45
CA ARG A 211 46.33 -16.61 -34.48
C ARG A 211 45.37 -17.50 -35.31
N LYS A 212 45.70 -18.76 -35.57
CA LYS A 212 44.75 -19.74 -36.13
C LYS A 212 43.85 -20.29 -35.04
N LEU A 213 42.56 -20.38 -35.33
CA LEU A 213 41.55 -20.88 -34.40
C LEU A 213 41.72 -22.40 -34.21
N LEU A 214 41.95 -22.84 -32.98
CA LEU A 214 42.19 -24.23 -32.61
C LEU A 214 40.91 -24.95 -32.16
N LYS A 215 40.04 -24.26 -31.43
CA LYS A 215 38.82 -24.83 -30.86
C LYS A 215 37.74 -23.77 -30.68
N ILE A 216 36.52 -24.16 -30.99
CA ILE A 216 35.30 -23.42 -30.65
C ILE A 216 34.50 -24.29 -29.69
N THR A 217 34.08 -23.71 -28.58
CA THR A 217 33.14 -24.35 -27.64
C THR A 217 31.96 -23.41 -27.40
N ASN A 218 30.78 -23.94 -27.06
CA ASN A 218 29.51 -23.18 -26.93
C ASN A 218 28.99 -22.50 -28.21
N ILE A 219 28.82 -23.28 -29.28
CA ILE A 219 28.13 -22.83 -30.50
C ILE A 219 26.61 -22.78 -30.22
N LEU A 220 26.03 -21.58 -30.24
CA LEU A 220 24.58 -21.39 -30.03
C LEU A 220 23.75 -21.64 -31.30
N GLY A 221 24.39 -21.73 -32.48
CA GLY A 221 23.75 -22.08 -33.75
C GLY A 221 24.73 -22.22 -34.92
N LYS A 222 24.32 -22.91 -35.99
CA LYS A 222 25.08 -23.07 -37.24
C LYS A 222 24.25 -22.71 -38.47
N LYS A 223 24.83 -22.01 -39.44
CA LYS A 223 24.23 -21.81 -40.77
C LYS A 223 25.20 -22.27 -41.86
N ILE A 224 24.73 -23.13 -42.76
CA ILE A 224 25.53 -23.68 -43.86
C ILE A 224 25.21 -22.90 -45.14
N ASN A 225 26.22 -22.28 -45.74
CA ASN A 225 26.09 -21.65 -47.05
C ASN A 225 26.62 -22.59 -48.14
N LYS A 226 25.70 -23.34 -48.75
CA LYS A 226 26.02 -24.39 -49.74
C LYS A 226 26.68 -23.85 -51.01
N ASN A 227 26.52 -22.57 -51.32
CA ASN A 227 27.05 -21.98 -52.57
C ASN A 227 28.53 -21.56 -52.46
N ARG A 228 29.07 -21.47 -51.24
CA ARG A 228 30.45 -21.04 -50.98
C ARG A 228 31.28 -22.03 -50.17
N ASN A 229 30.71 -23.19 -49.84
CA ASN A 229 31.32 -24.19 -48.98
C ASN A 229 31.70 -23.64 -47.58
N GLU A 230 30.87 -22.73 -47.04
CA GLU A 230 31.14 -22.01 -45.77
C GLU A 230 30.25 -22.53 -44.62
N LEU A 231 30.84 -22.59 -43.42
CA LEU A 231 30.16 -22.87 -42.14
C LEU A 231 30.20 -21.62 -41.26
N LEU A 232 29.04 -21.01 -40.99
CA LEU A 232 28.93 -19.89 -40.07
C LEU A 232 28.59 -20.37 -38.66
N PHE A 233 29.45 -20.01 -37.71
CA PHE A 233 29.23 -20.23 -36.29
C PHE A 233 28.84 -18.91 -35.62
N TYR A 234 27.78 -18.95 -34.82
CA TYR A 234 27.39 -17.83 -33.97
C TYR A 234 28.04 -18.01 -32.60
N ILE A 235 29.03 -17.18 -32.30
CA ILE A 235 29.71 -17.08 -31.01
C ILE A 235 29.65 -15.60 -30.65
N TYR A 236 29.12 -15.27 -29.49
CA TYR A 236 29.13 -13.88 -29.03
C TYR A 236 30.20 -13.73 -27.95
N ASP A 237 31.19 -12.90 -28.26
CA ASP A 237 31.87 -12.05 -27.30
C ASP A 237 31.35 -10.62 -27.59
N ASP A 238 31.07 -9.84 -26.55
CA ASP A 238 30.84 -8.39 -26.52
C ASP A 238 29.89 -7.66 -27.51
N GLY A 239 28.99 -8.35 -28.23
CA GLY A 239 27.91 -7.69 -28.99
C GLY A 239 28.26 -7.34 -30.44
N THR A 240 29.34 -7.90 -31.00
CA THR A 240 29.53 -7.97 -32.45
C THR A 240 29.41 -9.40 -32.97
N VAL A 241 28.45 -9.64 -33.86
CA VAL A 241 27.98 -10.99 -34.27
C VAL A 241 28.57 -11.48 -35.58
N GLU A 242 29.83 -11.31 -35.94
CA GLU A 242 30.26 -11.96 -37.18
C GLU A 242 31.72 -12.38 -37.14
N LYS A 243 31.99 -13.55 -36.55
CA LYS A 243 33.21 -14.28 -36.93
C LYS A 243 32.89 -15.34 -37.97
N ARG A 244 33.09 -14.94 -39.23
CA ARG A 244 33.06 -15.82 -40.40
C ARG A 244 34.28 -16.73 -40.34
N ILE A 245 34.06 -18.04 -40.35
CA ILE A 245 35.15 -19.02 -40.41
C ILE A 245 34.98 -19.79 -41.71
N THR A 246 35.89 -19.54 -42.64
CA THR A 246 36.01 -20.34 -43.87
C THR A 246 36.80 -21.59 -43.50
N ILE A 247 36.22 -22.76 -43.76
CA ILE A 247 36.94 -24.03 -43.64
C ILE A 247 37.39 -24.36 -45.07
N GLU A 248 38.71 -24.31 -45.31
CA GLU A 248 39.33 -24.85 -46.53
C GLU A 248 39.52 -26.36 -46.42
#